data_AF-A0A2E4HXT0-F1
#
_entry.id   AF-A0A2E4HXT0-F1
#
_cell.length_a   1.000
_cell.length_b   1.000
_cell.length_c   1.000
_cell.angle_alpha   90.00
_cell.angle_beta   90.00
_cell.angle_gamma   90.00
#
_symmetry.space_group_name_H-M   'P 1'
#
loop_
_entity.id
_entity.type
_entity.pdbx_description
1 polymer ?
#
loop_
_entity_poly.entity_id
_entity_poly.type
_entity_poly.pdbx_seq_one_letter_code
_entity_poly.pdbx_strand_id
1 'polypeptide(L)'
;MPNDTTGLDRMKKVFIGVLVSAIFVQSPGETLSQVFPVDLESLKKERSYWLNPESMEVYDGAVYKMEEGEIVFKGHLRNGLFHGRYEEYHPKVDSLGSRGYERGTYEEGHREGGFEVYESVGKLSEKGRYLRGVRHGPYLAYHDNMNLWIKTEYIEGRWEGPYESFDRNGKLVAKGRYKKNLQCGLWIQEGKMVEYPSC
;
A
#
# COMPACT_ATOMS: atom_id res chain seq x y z
N MET A 1 20.30 35.54 20.09
CA MET A 1 19.41 34.68 19.29
C MET A 1 20.13 33.36 19.09
N PRO A 2 19.72 32.25 19.74
CA PRO A 2 20.42 30.99 19.55
C PRO A 2 19.95 30.32 18.25
N ASN A 3 20.91 29.88 17.45
CA ASN A 3 20.73 29.05 16.26
C ASN A 3 20.10 27.71 16.63
N ASP A 4 18.97 27.38 15.99
CA ASP A 4 18.34 26.08 16.11
C ASP A 4 18.97 25.09 15.13
N THR A 5 20.04 24.42 15.58
CA THR A 5 20.78 23.40 14.83
C THR A 5 20.18 22.00 14.96
N THR A 6 19.01 21.84 15.60
CA THR A 6 18.47 20.53 16.00
C THR A 6 17.83 19.76 14.84
N GLY A 7 17.28 20.44 13.83
CA GLY A 7 16.68 19.81 12.64
C GLY A 7 17.69 19.22 11.66
N LEU A 8 18.79 19.95 11.39
CA LEU A 8 19.84 19.51 10.47
C LEU A 8 20.68 18.36 11.04
N ASP A 9 20.86 18.30 12.37
CA ASP A 9 21.60 17.24 13.04
C ASP A 9 20.79 15.94 13.17
N ARG A 10 19.45 16.03 13.24
CA ARG A 10 18.54 14.88 13.10
C ARG A 10 18.58 14.29 11.68
N MET A 11 18.62 15.14 10.65
CA MET A 11 18.76 14.69 9.25
C MET A 11 20.04 13.86 9.02
N LYS A 12 21.16 14.24 9.62
CA LYS A 12 22.44 13.52 9.44
C LYS A 12 22.44 12.11 10.03
N LYS A 13 21.68 11.85 11.09
CA LYS A 13 21.62 10.51 11.73
C LYS A 13 20.75 9.51 10.97
N VAL A 14 19.73 9.97 10.25
CA VAL A 14 18.82 9.10 9.46
C VAL A 14 19.46 8.66 8.14
N PHE A 15 20.28 9.51 7.52
CA PHE A 15 20.91 9.21 6.22
C PHE A 15 22.12 8.24 6.27
N ILE A 16 22.64 7.90 7.44
CA ILE A 16 23.78 6.95 7.56
C ILE A 16 23.34 5.50 7.21
N GLY A 17 22.04 5.19 7.14
CA GLY A 17 21.55 3.83 6.94
C GLY A 17 21.05 3.45 5.53
N VAL A 18 20.96 4.36 4.57
CA VAL A 18 20.35 4.09 3.25
C VAL A 18 21.35 4.33 2.13
N LEU A 19 22.27 3.37 1.96
CA LEU A 19 23.06 3.22 0.74
C LEU A 19 22.13 2.74 -0.39
N VAL A 20 21.63 3.66 -1.20
CA VAL A 20 21.08 3.32 -2.52
C VAL A 20 22.08 3.77 -3.56
N SER A 21 22.79 2.79 -4.10
CA SER A 21 23.61 2.90 -5.31
C SER A 21 22.74 3.38 -6.47
N ALA A 22 22.93 4.62 -6.89
CA ALA A 22 22.40 5.14 -8.15
C ALA A 22 23.54 5.24 -9.16
N ILE A 23 23.50 4.42 -10.21
CA ILE A 23 24.38 4.57 -11.38
C ILE A 23 23.69 5.55 -12.32
N PHE A 24 24.30 6.70 -12.59
CA PHE A 24 23.83 7.66 -13.60
C PHE A 24 24.90 7.86 -14.67
N VAL A 25 24.51 7.66 -15.93
CA VAL A 25 25.27 8.10 -17.11
C VAL A 25 25.05 9.61 -17.24
N GLN A 26 26.14 10.38 -17.18
CA GLN A 26 26.12 11.85 -17.20
C GLN A 26 26.06 12.40 -18.63
N SER A 27 25.17 13.37 -18.85
CA SER A 27 25.39 14.43 -19.84
C SER A 27 25.86 15.71 -19.11
N PRO A 28 26.74 16.54 -19.70
CA PRO A 28 27.23 17.73 -19.02
C PRO A 28 26.20 18.86 -19.14
N GLY A 29 25.64 19.31 -18.00
CA GLY A 29 24.78 20.50 -17.93
C GLY A 29 23.55 20.38 -17.04
N GLU A 30 23.21 19.18 -16.57
CA GLU A 30 22.13 19.01 -15.60
C GLU A 30 22.67 19.24 -14.17
N THR A 31 22.20 20.30 -13.53
CA THR A 31 22.30 20.44 -12.08
C THR A 31 21.67 19.19 -11.46
N LEU A 32 22.47 18.40 -10.75
CA LEU A 32 22.01 17.26 -9.96
C LEU A 32 21.09 17.78 -8.85
N SER A 33 19.82 18.04 -9.16
CA SER A 33 18.80 18.02 -8.13
C SER A 33 18.65 16.56 -7.73
N GLN A 34 19.40 16.14 -6.71
CA GLN A 34 18.92 15.05 -5.89
C GLN A 34 17.60 15.55 -5.31
N VAL A 35 16.49 15.24 -5.99
CA VAL A 35 15.15 15.58 -5.51
C VAL A 35 14.91 14.64 -4.34
N PHE A 36 15.40 15.04 -3.16
CA PHE A 36 15.05 14.38 -1.92
C PHE A 36 13.53 14.39 -1.81
N PRO A 37 12.91 13.28 -1.38
CA PRO A 37 11.48 13.27 -1.19
C PRO A 37 11.09 14.36 -0.19
N VAL A 38 9.98 15.04 -0.43
CA VAL A 38 9.49 16.12 0.41
C VAL A 38 8.52 15.58 1.47
N ASP A 39 8.55 16.14 2.67
CA ASP A 39 7.53 15.83 3.67
C ASP A 39 6.18 16.31 3.15
N LEU A 40 5.24 15.38 2.98
CA LEU A 40 3.90 15.64 2.50
C LEU A 40 3.18 16.69 3.37
N GLU A 41 3.49 16.74 4.67
CA GLU A 41 2.89 17.70 5.60
C GLU A 41 3.46 19.13 5.45
N SER A 42 4.58 19.28 4.74
CA SER A 42 5.13 20.60 4.38
C SER A 42 4.45 21.20 3.13
N LEU A 43 3.71 20.39 2.36
CA LEU A 43 2.96 20.86 1.20
C LEU A 43 1.60 21.42 1.62
N LYS A 44 1.07 22.34 0.81
CA LYS A 44 -0.28 22.86 1.01
C LYS A 44 -1.28 21.95 0.31
N LYS A 45 -2.27 21.43 1.03
CA LYS A 45 -3.37 20.66 0.44
C LYS A 45 -4.54 21.57 0.10
N GLU A 46 -4.97 21.55 -1.16
CA GLU A 46 -6.18 22.22 -1.64
C GLU A 46 -7.08 21.25 -2.38
N ARG A 47 -8.24 20.92 -1.78
CA ARG A 47 -9.12 19.83 -2.23
C ARG A 47 -8.33 18.51 -2.31
N SER A 48 -8.16 17.99 -3.52
CA SER A 48 -7.39 16.77 -3.80
C SER A 48 -5.94 17.04 -4.19
N TYR A 49 -5.58 18.30 -4.46
CA TYR A 49 -4.27 18.68 -4.98
C TYR A 49 -3.31 19.05 -3.86
N TRP A 50 -2.04 18.71 -4.06
CA TRP A 50 -0.90 19.12 -3.25
C TRP A 50 -0.09 20.17 -3.99
N LEU A 51 0.12 21.30 -3.33
CA LEU A 51 0.73 22.49 -3.90
C LEU A 51 2.02 22.82 -3.15
N ASN A 52 2.99 23.39 -3.86
CA ASN A 52 4.10 24.08 -3.22
C ASN A 52 3.54 25.30 -2.45
N PRO A 53 3.82 25.45 -1.15
CA PRO A 53 3.23 26.52 -0.33
C PRO A 53 3.74 27.93 -0.69
N GLU A 54 4.89 28.05 -1.34
CA GLU A 54 5.48 29.33 -1.76
C GLU A 54 4.98 29.76 -3.14
N SER A 55 5.09 28.89 -4.14
CA SER A 55 4.70 29.21 -5.52
C SER A 55 3.19 29.05 -5.77
N MET A 56 2.49 28.31 -4.91
CA MET A 56 1.09 27.91 -5.08
C MET A 56 0.83 27.04 -6.33
N GLU A 57 1.88 26.54 -6.98
CA GLU A 57 1.79 25.62 -8.10
C GLU A 57 1.60 24.17 -7.62
N VAL A 58 1.04 23.32 -8.48
CA VAL A 58 0.93 21.89 -8.20
C VAL A 58 2.31 21.26 -8.01
N TYR A 59 2.43 20.35 -7.06
CA TYR A 59 3.68 19.69 -6.77
C TYR A 59 3.84 18.40 -7.59
N ASP A 60 5.03 18.23 -8.15
CA ASP A 60 5.47 17.04 -8.89
C ASP A 60 6.76 16.52 -8.25
N GLY A 61 6.75 15.27 -7.78
CA GLY A 61 7.91 14.68 -7.13
C GLY A 61 7.59 13.62 -6.08
N ALA A 62 8.66 13.04 -5.52
CA ALA A 62 8.57 12.06 -4.45
C ALA A 62 8.19 12.72 -3.12
N VAL A 63 7.35 12.05 -2.34
CA VAL A 63 6.90 12.52 -1.02
C VAL A 63 6.96 11.41 0.02
N TYR A 64 7.06 11.80 1.29
CA TYR A 64 6.91 10.90 2.43
C TYR A 64 6.00 11.52 3.49
N LYS A 65 5.48 10.70 4.41
CA LYS A 65 4.81 11.18 5.63
C LYS A 65 5.48 10.57 6.84
N MET A 66 5.67 11.37 7.89
CA MET A 66 6.15 10.90 9.18
C MET A 66 5.07 10.92 10.26
N GLU A 67 5.07 9.93 11.13
CA GLU A 67 4.31 9.91 12.38
C GLU A 67 5.22 9.39 13.51
N GLU A 68 5.21 10.06 14.67
CA GLU A 68 6.04 9.67 15.83
C GLU A 68 7.55 9.50 15.55
N GLY A 69 8.08 10.26 14.57
CA GLY A 69 9.50 10.20 14.19
C GLY A 69 9.84 9.13 13.16
N GLU A 70 8.83 8.48 12.59
CA GLU A 70 8.97 7.31 11.74
C GLU A 70 8.24 7.53 10.41
N ILE A 71 8.80 7.02 9.30
CA ILE A 71 8.14 7.13 7.99
C ILE A 71 6.99 6.12 7.93
N VAL A 72 5.76 6.63 7.74
CA VAL A 72 4.54 5.82 7.59
C VAL A 72 4.03 5.74 6.17
N PHE A 73 4.50 6.63 5.29
CA PHE A 73 4.10 6.63 3.88
C PHE A 73 5.23 7.11 2.98
N LYS A 74 5.34 6.53 1.80
CA LYS A 74 6.17 6.98 0.68
C LYS A 74 5.33 6.92 -0.58
N GLY A 75 5.43 7.94 -1.42
CA GLY A 75 4.71 7.99 -2.69
C GLY A 75 5.30 9.01 -3.66
N HIS A 76 4.59 9.24 -4.75
CA HIS A 76 4.93 10.25 -5.74
C HIS A 76 3.69 11.03 -6.14
N LEU A 77 3.87 12.32 -6.39
CA LEU A 77 2.85 13.23 -6.88
C LEU A 77 3.16 13.58 -8.33
N ARG A 78 2.12 13.63 -9.16
CA ARG A 78 2.16 14.15 -10.53
C ARG A 78 1.00 15.13 -10.70
N ASN A 79 1.27 16.35 -11.15
CA ASN A 79 0.30 17.44 -11.20
C ASN A 79 -0.46 17.63 -9.87
N GLY A 80 0.24 17.47 -8.73
CA GLY A 80 -0.34 17.62 -7.39
C GLY A 80 -1.25 16.46 -6.96
N LEU A 81 -1.40 15.39 -7.74
CA LEU A 81 -2.18 14.20 -7.38
C LEU A 81 -1.26 13.00 -7.17
N PHE A 82 -1.63 12.07 -6.29
CA PHE A 82 -0.86 10.83 -6.16
C PHE A 82 -0.83 10.06 -7.48
N HIS A 83 0.37 9.65 -7.88
CA HIS A 83 0.61 8.91 -9.11
C HIS A 83 1.84 8.02 -8.98
N GLY A 84 1.77 6.82 -9.55
CA GLY A 84 2.87 5.86 -9.49
C GLY A 84 2.90 5.08 -8.19
N ARG A 85 4.06 4.51 -7.86
CA ARG A 85 4.19 3.56 -6.75
C ARG A 85 4.06 4.24 -5.39
N TYR A 86 3.45 3.54 -4.45
CA TYR A 86 3.45 3.92 -3.03
C TYR A 86 3.81 2.75 -2.12
N GLU A 87 4.25 3.08 -0.92
CA GLU A 87 4.38 2.19 0.23
C GLU A 87 3.75 2.86 1.45
N GLU A 88 2.90 2.13 2.16
CA GLU A 88 2.25 2.58 3.39
C GLU A 88 2.55 1.58 4.50
N TYR A 89 3.21 2.03 5.56
CA TYR A 89 3.70 1.16 6.63
C TYR A 89 2.66 1.06 7.74
N HIS A 90 2.39 -0.16 8.20
CA HIS A 90 1.47 -0.41 9.29
C HIS A 90 2.02 0.18 10.61
N PRO A 91 1.17 0.74 11.48
CA PRO A 91 1.62 1.35 12.75
C PRO A 91 2.16 0.30 13.73
N LYS A 92 1.70 -0.95 13.62
CA LYS A 92 2.10 -2.05 14.50
C LYS A 92 3.40 -2.67 14.03
N VAL A 93 4.28 -2.92 14.98
CA VAL A 93 5.48 -3.75 14.81
C VAL A 93 5.20 -5.17 15.30
N ASP A 94 5.84 -6.15 14.67
CA ASP A 94 5.86 -7.52 15.17
C ASP A 94 6.83 -7.68 16.37
N SER A 95 6.93 -8.90 16.91
CA SER A 95 7.81 -9.20 18.05
C SER A 95 9.30 -9.00 17.78
N LEU A 96 9.70 -8.86 16.51
CA LEU A 96 11.07 -8.61 16.08
C LEU A 96 11.31 -7.12 15.77
N GLY A 97 10.31 -6.26 15.98
CA GLY A 97 10.38 -4.84 15.66
C GLY A 97 10.19 -4.53 14.17
N SER A 98 9.80 -5.50 13.34
CA SER A 98 9.54 -5.29 11.92
C SER A 98 8.11 -4.77 11.71
N ARG A 99 7.96 -3.82 10.78
CA ARG A 99 6.63 -3.32 10.36
C ARG A 99 6.14 -4.05 9.12
N GLY A 100 4.84 -4.35 9.11
CA GLY A 100 4.12 -4.65 7.89
C GLY A 100 3.96 -3.42 7.01
N TYR A 101 3.63 -3.61 5.74
CA TYR A 101 3.34 -2.52 4.81
C TYR A 101 2.46 -2.97 3.65
N GLU A 102 1.70 -2.04 3.09
CA GLU A 102 1.03 -2.18 1.81
C GLU A 102 1.87 -1.49 0.73
N ARG A 103 1.91 -2.07 -0.47
CA ARG A 103 2.43 -1.41 -1.67
C ARG A 103 1.45 -1.54 -2.83
N GLY A 104 1.44 -0.53 -3.69
CA GLY A 104 0.62 -0.53 -4.89
C GLY A 104 0.94 0.67 -5.77
N THR A 105 -0.03 1.05 -6.59
CA THR A 105 0.06 2.19 -7.50
C THR A 105 -1.11 3.15 -7.29
N TYR A 106 -0.85 4.43 -7.44
CA TYR A 106 -1.86 5.47 -7.63
C TYR A 106 -1.93 5.88 -9.10
N GLU A 107 -3.12 6.21 -9.58
CA GLU A 107 -3.37 6.90 -10.84
C GLU A 107 -4.35 8.05 -10.57
N GLU A 108 -4.00 9.27 -10.96
CA GLU A 108 -4.83 10.48 -10.80
C GLU A 108 -5.46 10.61 -9.39
N GLY A 109 -4.67 10.36 -8.35
CA GLY A 109 -5.09 10.49 -6.95
C GLY A 109 -5.80 9.27 -6.36
N HIS A 110 -6.03 8.21 -7.13
CA HIS A 110 -6.72 7.00 -6.68
C HIS A 110 -5.83 5.76 -6.73
N ARG A 111 -5.95 4.85 -5.76
CA ARG A 111 -5.29 3.53 -5.85
C ARG A 111 -5.81 2.79 -7.09
N GLU A 112 -4.90 2.25 -7.89
CA GLU A 112 -5.23 1.66 -9.19
C GLU A 112 -4.35 0.43 -9.46
N GLY A 113 -4.93 -0.62 -10.05
CA GLY A 113 -4.20 -1.83 -10.40
C GLY A 113 -3.88 -2.71 -9.19
N GLY A 114 -2.77 -3.46 -9.25
CA GLY A 114 -2.41 -4.45 -8.23
C GLY A 114 -1.91 -3.83 -6.93
N PHE A 115 -2.26 -4.45 -5.80
CA PHE A 115 -1.66 -4.16 -4.49
C PHE A 115 -1.20 -5.45 -3.81
N GLU A 116 -0.26 -5.30 -2.89
CA GLU A 116 0.29 -6.36 -2.05
C GLU A 116 0.43 -5.84 -0.62
N VAL A 117 0.05 -6.66 0.35
CA VAL A 117 0.19 -6.37 1.79
C VAL A 117 1.14 -7.38 2.40
N TYR A 118 2.07 -6.89 3.21
CA TYR A 118 3.05 -7.66 3.95
C TYR A 118 2.82 -7.47 5.45
N GLU A 119 2.74 -8.56 6.21
CA GLU A 119 2.64 -8.49 7.69
C GLU A 119 3.96 -8.10 8.35
N SER A 120 5.07 -8.51 7.74
CA SER A 120 6.43 -8.15 8.11
C SER A 120 7.35 -8.34 6.91
N VAL A 121 8.65 -8.09 7.07
CA VAL A 121 9.64 -8.16 5.99
C VAL A 121 9.56 -9.51 5.27
N GLY A 122 9.18 -9.48 3.98
CA GLY A 122 9.08 -10.64 3.11
C GLY A 122 7.85 -11.53 3.32
N LYS A 123 6.98 -11.23 4.29
CA LYS A 123 5.81 -12.07 4.63
C LYS A 123 4.53 -11.54 3.99
N LEU A 124 4.31 -11.89 2.72
CA LEU A 124 3.11 -11.53 1.95
C LEU A 124 1.87 -12.14 2.62
N SER A 125 0.89 -11.30 2.95
CA SER A 125 -0.38 -11.71 3.56
C SER A 125 -1.58 -11.47 2.66
N GLU A 126 -1.57 -10.44 1.83
CA GLU A 126 -2.66 -10.16 0.89
C GLU A 126 -2.13 -9.75 -0.48
N LYS A 127 -2.89 -10.09 -1.51
CA LYS A 127 -2.72 -9.55 -2.87
C LYS A 127 -4.07 -9.35 -3.51
N GLY A 128 -4.26 -8.21 -4.14
CA GLY A 128 -5.51 -7.92 -4.82
C GLY A 128 -5.36 -6.81 -5.85
N ARG A 129 -6.50 -6.19 -6.17
CA ARG A 129 -6.58 -5.10 -7.13
C ARG A 129 -7.50 -3.99 -6.64
N TYR A 130 -7.13 -2.76 -6.97
CA TYR A 130 -7.99 -1.58 -6.89
C TYR A 130 -8.41 -1.16 -8.30
N LEU A 131 -9.60 -0.57 -8.38
CA LEU A 131 -10.10 0.18 -9.51
C LEU A 131 -10.66 1.49 -8.97
N ARG A 132 -10.05 2.63 -9.32
CA ARG A 132 -10.44 3.97 -8.85
C ARG A 132 -10.61 4.06 -7.33
N GLY A 133 -9.63 3.52 -6.60
CA GLY A 133 -9.59 3.56 -5.14
C GLY A 133 -10.43 2.49 -4.43
N VAL A 134 -11.16 1.64 -5.16
CA VAL A 134 -12.05 0.62 -4.58
C VAL A 134 -11.54 -0.78 -4.92
N ARG A 135 -11.53 -1.71 -3.96
CA ARG A 135 -11.14 -3.11 -4.22
C ARG A 135 -12.03 -3.69 -5.33
N HIS A 136 -11.41 -4.20 -6.39
CA HIS A 136 -12.11 -4.71 -7.57
C HIS A 136 -11.27 -5.74 -8.33
N GLY A 137 -11.83 -6.92 -8.58
CA GLY A 137 -11.19 -8.06 -9.23
C GLY A 137 -10.68 -9.10 -8.23
N PRO A 138 -9.76 -9.99 -8.68
CA PRO A 138 -9.27 -11.11 -7.87
C PRO A 138 -8.58 -10.67 -6.58
N TYR A 139 -8.75 -11.46 -5.53
CA TYR A 139 -8.13 -11.27 -4.24
C TYR A 139 -7.66 -12.59 -3.63
N LEU A 140 -6.47 -12.56 -3.05
CA LEU A 140 -5.81 -13.66 -2.37
C LEU A 140 -5.36 -13.19 -0.99
N ALA A 141 -5.57 -14.03 0.02
CA ALA A 141 -4.94 -13.88 1.33
C ALA A 141 -4.20 -15.16 1.69
N TYR A 142 -3.14 -15.03 2.48
CA TYR A 142 -2.21 -16.10 2.84
C TYR A 142 -2.13 -16.28 4.35
N HIS A 143 -1.89 -17.51 4.78
CA HIS A 143 -1.52 -17.83 6.16
C HIS A 143 -0.10 -17.33 6.44
N ASP A 144 0.26 -17.31 7.72
CA ASP A 144 1.62 -16.95 8.16
C ASP A 144 2.73 -17.86 7.61
N ASN A 145 2.41 -19.10 7.25
CA ASN A 145 3.30 -20.05 6.59
C ASN A 145 3.31 -19.88 5.06
N MET A 146 2.75 -18.78 4.56
CA MET A 146 2.66 -18.39 3.14
C MET A 146 1.76 -19.29 2.28
N ASN A 147 1.07 -20.28 2.87
CA ASN A 147 0.09 -21.05 2.13
C ASN A 147 -1.17 -20.22 1.88
N LEU A 148 -1.83 -20.46 0.74
CA LEU A 148 -3.08 -19.78 0.40
C LEU A 148 -4.11 -20.02 1.50
N TRP A 149 -4.73 -18.95 2.00
CA TRP A 149 -5.80 -19.00 2.98
C TRP A 149 -7.15 -18.72 2.32
N ILE A 150 -7.27 -17.63 1.58
CA ILE A 150 -8.53 -17.20 0.96
C ILE A 150 -8.26 -16.88 -0.50
N LYS A 151 -9.19 -17.30 -1.36
CA LYS A 151 -9.28 -16.88 -2.76
C LYS A 151 -10.72 -16.44 -3.03
N THR A 152 -10.88 -15.20 -3.46
CA THR A 152 -12.20 -14.60 -3.74
C THR A 152 -12.07 -13.51 -4.80
N GLU A 153 -13.19 -12.87 -5.10
CA GLU A 153 -13.26 -11.72 -6.00
C GLU A 153 -14.02 -10.58 -5.32
N TYR A 154 -13.54 -9.36 -5.54
CA TYR A 154 -14.21 -8.13 -5.14
C TYR A 154 -14.90 -7.48 -6.34
N ILE A 155 -16.14 -7.05 -6.18
CA ILE A 155 -16.80 -6.12 -7.09
C ILE A 155 -17.29 -4.93 -6.27
N GLU A 156 -16.75 -3.75 -6.57
CA GLU A 156 -17.07 -2.49 -5.89
C GLU A 156 -16.92 -2.58 -4.35
N GLY A 157 -15.80 -3.16 -3.91
CA GLY A 157 -15.47 -3.25 -2.49
C GLY A 157 -16.23 -4.34 -1.73
N ARG A 158 -17.02 -5.18 -2.41
CA ARG A 158 -17.75 -6.30 -1.81
C ARG A 158 -17.29 -7.63 -2.41
N TRP A 159 -17.23 -8.68 -1.60
CA TRP A 159 -17.12 -10.05 -2.09
C TRP A 159 -18.32 -10.39 -2.97
N GLU A 160 -18.01 -10.81 -4.19
CA GLU A 160 -18.98 -11.10 -5.24
C GLU A 160 -18.40 -12.21 -6.11
N GLY A 161 -19.14 -13.29 -6.31
CA GLY A 161 -18.69 -14.42 -7.12
C GLY A 161 -18.09 -15.56 -6.29
N PRO A 162 -17.15 -16.34 -6.85
CA PRO A 162 -16.63 -17.56 -6.21
C PRO A 162 -15.77 -17.28 -4.99
N TYR A 163 -15.85 -18.15 -3.99
CA TYR A 163 -15.04 -18.11 -2.79
C TYR A 163 -14.48 -19.49 -2.46
N GLU A 164 -13.20 -19.53 -2.10
CA GLU A 164 -12.52 -20.70 -1.57
C GLU A 164 -11.68 -20.30 -0.36
N SER A 165 -11.68 -21.15 0.67
CA SER A 165 -10.79 -21.02 1.82
C SER A 165 -10.11 -22.34 2.13
N PHE A 166 -8.87 -22.26 2.61
CA PHE A 166 -7.99 -23.39 2.83
C PHE A 166 -7.36 -23.30 4.23
N ASP A 167 -7.06 -24.45 4.83
CA ASP A 167 -6.30 -24.50 6.06
C ASP A 167 -4.80 -24.27 5.82
N ARG A 168 -4.01 -24.28 6.90
CA ARG A 168 -2.55 -24.08 6.85
C ARG A 168 -1.82 -25.16 6.07
N ASN A 169 -2.42 -26.33 5.82
CA ASN A 169 -1.85 -27.41 5.03
C ASN A 169 -2.34 -27.36 3.56
N GLY A 170 -3.11 -26.34 3.18
CA GLY A 170 -3.67 -26.19 1.83
C GLY A 170 -4.91 -27.05 1.58
N LYS A 171 -5.49 -27.68 2.61
CA LYS A 171 -6.74 -28.44 2.46
C LYS A 171 -7.91 -27.48 2.34
N LEU A 172 -8.79 -27.72 1.37
CA LEU A 172 -10.03 -26.96 1.22
C LEU A 172 -10.90 -27.07 2.48
N VAL A 173 -11.22 -25.92 3.09
CA VAL A 173 -12.07 -25.80 4.28
C VAL A 173 -13.48 -25.41 3.87
N ALA A 174 -13.61 -24.41 2.99
CA ALA A 174 -14.91 -24.01 2.47
C ALA A 174 -14.85 -23.55 1.01
N LYS A 175 -15.94 -23.79 0.28
CA LYS A 175 -16.13 -23.35 -1.10
C LYS A 175 -17.58 -22.98 -1.34
N GLY A 176 -17.81 -21.87 -2.03
CA GLY A 176 -19.15 -21.42 -2.37
C GLY A 176 -19.13 -20.13 -3.16
N ARG A 177 -20.18 -19.32 -3.00
CA ARG A 177 -20.31 -18.03 -3.67
C ARG A 177 -20.80 -16.95 -2.70
N TYR A 178 -20.32 -15.74 -2.94
CA TYR A 178 -20.83 -14.52 -2.32
C TYR A 178 -21.63 -13.69 -3.32
N LYS A 179 -22.67 -13.04 -2.83
CA LYS A 179 -23.40 -11.95 -3.48
C LYS A 179 -23.46 -10.78 -2.51
N LYS A 180 -22.83 -9.66 -2.84
CA LYS A 180 -22.77 -8.46 -1.99
C LYS A 180 -22.38 -8.77 -0.54
N ASN A 181 -21.28 -9.50 -0.34
CA ASN A 181 -20.79 -9.98 0.96
C ASN A 181 -21.66 -11.04 1.68
N LEU A 182 -22.77 -11.50 1.09
CA LEU A 182 -23.60 -12.55 1.67
C LEU A 182 -23.36 -13.89 1.00
N GLN A 183 -23.24 -14.96 1.77
CA GLN A 183 -23.16 -16.33 1.24
C GLN A 183 -24.45 -16.65 0.50
N CYS A 184 -24.34 -17.19 -0.71
CA CYS A 184 -25.49 -17.58 -1.52
C CYS A 184 -25.26 -18.91 -2.24
N GLY A 185 -26.35 -19.61 -2.53
CA GLY A 185 -26.36 -20.91 -3.20
C GLY A 185 -25.76 -22.03 -2.34
N LEU A 186 -25.27 -23.06 -3.02
CA LEU A 186 -24.69 -24.24 -2.37
C LEU A 186 -23.26 -23.99 -1.91
N TRP A 187 -22.99 -24.37 -0.67
CA TRP A 187 -21.68 -24.29 -0.03
C TRP A 187 -21.19 -25.67 0.40
N ILE A 188 -19.87 -25.86 0.29
CA ILE A 188 -19.15 -26.93 0.99
C ILE A 188 -18.45 -26.28 2.17
N GLN A 189 -18.66 -26.80 3.38
CA GLN A 189 -18.05 -26.34 4.62
C GLN A 189 -17.62 -27.55 5.45
N GLU A 190 -16.32 -27.69 5.71
CA GLU A 190 -15.75 -28.83 6.43
C GLU A 190 -16.20 -30.20 5.86
N GLY A 191 -16.37 -30.27 4.53
CA GLY A 191 -16.84 -31.46 3.81
C GLY A 191 -18.35 -31.69 3.85
N LYS A 192 -19.13 -30.83 4.50
CA LYS A 192 -20.60 -30.88 4.52
C LYS A 192 -21.19 -29.89 3.52
N MET A 193 -22.31 -30.26 2.91
CA MET A 193 -23.08 -29.34 2.07
C MET A 193 -24.04 -28.50 2.92
N VAL A 194 -24.05 -27.19 2.69
CA VAL A 194 -24.94 -26.23 3.34
C VAL A 194 -25.59 -25.37 2.26
N GLU A 195 -26.89 -25.15 2.35
CA GLU A 195 -27.65 -24.35 1.40
C GLU A 195 -27.96 -22.97 1.99
N TYR A 196 -27.71 -21.94 1.18
CA TYR A 196 -28.04 -20.54 1.45
C TYR A 196 -29.07 -20.05 0.43
N PRO A 197 -29.72 -18.88 0.68
CA PRO A 197 -30.55 -18.25 -0.34
C PRO A 197 -29.85 -18.16 -1.69
N SER A 198 -30.62 -18.26 -2.77
CA SER A 198 -30.09 -18.20 -4.13
C SER A 198 -29.33 -16.88 -4.36
N CYS A 199 -28.25 -16.97 -5.15
CA CYS A 199 -27.68 -15.81 -5.81
C CYS A 199 -28.64 -15.33 -6.91
#